data_AF-A0A955UHZ9-F1
#
_entry.id   AF-A0A955UHZ9-F1
#
_cell.length_a   1.000
_cell.length_b   1.000
_cell.length_c   1.000
_cell.angle_alpha   90.00
_cell.angle_beta   90.00
_cell.angle_gamma   90.00
#
_symmetry.space_group_name_H-M   'P 1'
#
loop_
_entity.id
_entity.type
_entity.pdbx_description
1 polymer ?
#
loop_
_entity_poly.entity_id
_entity_poly.type
_entity_poly.pdbx_seq_one_letter_code
_entity_poly.pdbx_strand_id
1 'polypeptide(L)'
;MMVRHVLPLAISGAALVYVFGFAIDWQAIPEATERANMPLFVAITIVDKVFFFLVWTLVQASMVRRFLAPVPRRQIIAVKGGAELARAVNNSISDAAFFLGIWQLCRAPLQSVVAVTTLPFVAHFLVLLMQGTVALAIVPRANVQFSLISSVVGFGWLLVASFVIARRLGAVDRLYSLLRLDWLEGRVNLPDLLPYLWIFAGFAAADVLIQGLASRAFGNVIDWTALFAGIPVVYFTMLLPSFGNFGTREIVWANLFHGYADEASLYAFALWTNVIFLAMHVLIGVLFLKRAISLLLDLRRTHDEVDSVRKPILRDALDP
;
A
#
# COMPACT_ATOMS: atom_id res chain seq x y z
N MET A 1 -17.93 15.92 -16.04
CA MET A 1 -16.83 14.91 -16.07
C MET A 1 -15.51 15.42 -15.46
N MET A 2 -15.13 16.69 -15.64
CA MET A 2 -13.87 17.27 -15.11
C MET A 2 -13.77 17.31 -13.58
N VAL A 3 -14.85 17.64 -12.86
CA VAL A 3 -14.86 17.82 -11.39
C VAL A 3 -14.42 16.56 -10.61
N ARG A 4 -14.73 15.36 -11.10
CA ARG A 4 -14.33 14.08 -10.47
C ARG A 4 -12.83 13.82 -10.51
N HIS A 5 -12.11 14.38 -11.49
CA HIS A 5 -10.67 14.20 -11.64
C HIS A 5 -9.89 15.32 -10.95
N VAL A 6 -10.49 16.51 -10.83
CA VAL A 6 -9.88 17.68 -10.19
C VAL A 6 -10.00 17.63 -8.67
N LEU A 7 -11.09 17.07 -8.12
CA LEU A 7 -11.31 17.09 -6.67
C LEU A 7 -10.22 16.35 -5.86
N PRO A 8 -9.77 15.13 -6.22
CA PRO A 8 -8.66 14.49 -5.51
C PRO A 8 -7.36 15.31 -5.60
N LEU A 9 -7.08 15.88 -6.77
CA LEU A 9 -5.91 16.74 -7.00
C LEU A 9 -5.97 18.02 -6.16
N ALA A 10 -7.15 18.63 -6.06
CA ALA A 10 -7.39 19.82 -5.26
C ALA A 10 -7.28 19.52 -3.77
N ILE A 11 -7.80 18.38 -3.29
CA ILE A 11 -7.67 17.94 -1.90
C ILE A 11 -6.21 17.65 -1.56
N SER A 12 -5.49 16.88 -2.39
CA SER A 12 -4.06 16.61 -2.18
C SER A 12 -3.22 17.90 -2.26
N GLY A 13 -3.52 18.79 -3.21
CA GLY A 13 -2.86 20.09 -3.35
C GLY A 13 -3.12 21.00 -2.15
N ALA A 14 -4.37 21.07 -1.66
CA ALA A 14 -4.73 21.82 -0.47
C ALA A 14 -4.07 21.24 0.79
N ALA A 15 -3.98 19.91 0.92
CA ALA A 15 -3.27 19.27 2.02
C ALA A 15 -1.77 19.59 1.99
N LEU A 16 -1.14 19.57 0.81
CA LEU A 16 0.26 19.98 0.66
C LEU A 16 0.47 21.46 1.00
N VAL A 17 -0.39 22.35 0.51
CA VAL A 17 -0.33 23.79 0.81
C VAL A 17 -0.55 24.05 2.29
N TYR A 18 -1.49 23.34 2.92
CA TYR A 18 -1.73 23.45 4.35
C TYR A 18 -0.51 22.97 5.15
N VAL A 19 0.00 21.77 4.86
CA VAL A 19 1.12 21.18 5.60
C VAL A 19 2.39 21.98 5.42
N PHE A 20 2.77 22.24 4.18
CA PHE A 20 4.02 22.92 3.85
C PHE A 20 3.93 24.45 3.90
N GLY A 21 2.74 25.03 3.95
CA GLY A 21 2.54 26.48 4.01
C GLY A 21 2.11 27.01 5.37
N PHE A 22 1.41 26.21 6.19
CA PHE A 22 0.76 26.70 7.42
C PHE A 22 0.99 25.82 8.65
N ALA A 23 1.01 24.49 8.52
CA ALA A 23 1.08 23.58 9.68
C ALA A 23 2.53 23.29 10.13
N ILE A 24 3.48 23.25 9.20
CA ILE A 24 4.89 23.03 9.51
C ILE A 24 5.55 24.38 9.79
N ASP A 25 6.04 24.55 11.01
CA ASP A 25 7.06 25.55 11.29
C ASP A 25 8.43 25.04 10.78
N TRP A 26 8.80 25.50 9.59
CA TRP A 26 10.03 25.12 8.93
C TRP A 26 11.30 25.49 9.70
N GLN A 27 11.24 26.47 10.59
CA GLN A 27 12.39 26.84 11.42
C GLN A 27 12.58 25.86 12.58
N ALA A 28 11.49 25.27 13.08
CA ALA A 28 11.52 24.27 14.14
C ALA A 28 11.92 22.86 13.67
N ILE A 29 11.78 22.55 12.37
CA ILE A 29 12.13 21.22 11.83
C ILE A 29 13.63 20.89 11.97
N PRO A 30 14.58 21.78 11.61
CA PRO A 30 16.00 21.55 11.87
C PRO A 30 16.30 21.31 13.35
N GLU A 31 15.75 22.13 14.25
CA GLU A 31 15.96 22.01 15.70
C GLU A 31 15.42 20.70 16.28
N ALA A 32 14.27 20.22 15.78
CA ALA A 32 13.76 18.90 16.13
C ALA A 32 14.65 17.77 15.59
N THR A 33 15.18 17.93 14.37
CA THR A 33 16.07 16.96 13.73
C THR A 33 17.43 16.87 14.42
N GLU A 34 17.97 17.98 14.93
CA GLU A 34 19.25 18.00 15.67
C GLU A 34 19.19 17.24 16.99
N ARG A 35 18.01 17.18 17.62
CA ARG A 35 17.78 16.42 18.85
C ARG A 35 17.63 14.91 18.61
N ALA A 36 17.41 14.49 17.36
CA ALA A 36 17.21 13.10 16.99
C ALA A 36 18.54 12.34 16.81
N ASN A 37 18.55 11.04 17.14
CA ASN A 37 19.60 10.13 16.70
C ASN A 37 19.36 9.75 15.24
N MET A 38 19.68 10.68 14.33
CA MET A 38 19.42 10.53 12.90
C MET A 38 20.06 9.29 12.27
N PRO A 39 21.30 8.88 12.60
CA PRO A 39 21.86 7.64 12.07
C PRO A 39 21.04 6.40 12.42
N LEU A 40 20.62 6.27 13.69
CA LEU A 40 19.80 5.15 14.15
C LEU A 40 18.40 5.19 13.53
N PHE A 41 17.77 6.37 13.52
CA PHE A 41 16.46 6.57 12.90
C PHE A 41 16.49 6.18 11.41
N VAL A 42 17.46 6.68 10.64
CA VAL A 42 17.62 6.35 9.22
C VAL A 42 17.83 4.85 9.01
N ALA A 43 18.68 4.21 9.83
CA ALA A 43 18.90 2.77 9.75
C ALA A 43 17.61 1.98 9.99
N ILE A 44 16.84 2.34 11.02
CA ILE A 44 15.55 1.70 11.34
C ILE A 44 14.56 1.90 10.18
N THR A 45 14.44 3.13 9.66
CA THR A 45 13.50 3.43 8.56
C THR A 45 13.88 2.73 7.25
N ILE A 46 15.17 2.56 6.96
CA ILE A 46 15.63 1.76 5.81
C ILE A 46 15.25 0.29 6.02
N VAL A 47 15.51 -0.26 7.22
CA VAL A 47 15.14 -1.64 7.56
C VAL A 47 13.63 -1.83 7.44
N ASP A 48 12.84 -0.88 7.96
CA ASP A 48 11.39 -0.84 7.83
C ASP A 48 10.96 -0.98 6.37
N LYS A 49 11.48 -0.09 5.52
CA LYS A 49 11.13 -0.05 4.10
C LYS A 49 11.51 -1.32 3.36
N VAL A 50 12.70 -1.87 3.62
CA VAL A 50 13.17 -3.12 3.01
C VAL A 50 12.30 -4.29 3.47
N PHE A 51 12.03 -4.39 4.77
CA PHE A 51 11.19 -5.43 5.35
C PHE A 51 9.78 -5.37 4.77
N PHE A 52 9.18 -4.18 4.73
CA PHE A 52 7.87 -3.95 4.11
C PHE A 52 7.84 -4.38 2.65
N PHE A 53 8.83 -3.96 1.87
CA PHE A 53 8.93 -4.33 0.47
C PHE A 53 9.02 -5.85 0.30
N LEU A 54 9.87 -6.54 1.07
CA LEU A 54 10.08 -7.98 0.94
C LEU A 54 8.83 -8.77 1.33
N VAL A 55 8.26 -8.52 2.52
CA VAL A 55 7.08 -9.23 3.00
C VAL A 55 5.91 -9.02 2.05
N TRP A 56 5.63 -7.77 1.67
CA TRP A 56 4.53 -7.44 0.78
C TRP A 56 4.69 -8.10 -0.59
N THR A 57 5.89 -8.03 -1.17
CA THR A 57 6.17 -8.62 -2.48
C THR A 57 6.07 -10.15 -2.45
N LEU A 58 6.54 -10.80 -1.39
CA LEU A 58 6.46 -12.25 -1.24
C LEU A 58 5.02 -12.73 -1.06
N VAL A 59 4.21 -12.00 -0.29
CA VAL A 59 2.78 -12.29 -0.14
C VAL A 59 2.06 -12.10 -1.47
N GLN A 60 2.27 -10.98 -2.17
CA GLN A 60 1.69 -10.75 -3.50
C GLN A 60 2.12 -11.84 -4.50
N ALA A 61 3.40 -12.21 -4.52
CA ALA A 61 3.89 -13.28 -5.38
C ALA A 61 3.29 -14.64 -5.04
N SER A 62 3.07 -14.93 -3.75
CA SER A 62 2.40 -16.14 -3.30
C SER A 62 0.94 -16.19 -3.78
N MET A 63 0.19 -15.09 -3.63
CA MET A 63 -1.21 -14.99 -4.09
C MET A 63 -1.34 -15.17 -5.59
N VAL A 64 -0.52 -14.44 -6.38
CA VAL A 64 -0.51 -14.56 -7.84
C VAL A 64 -0.23 -16.01 -8.27
N ARG A 65 0.75 -16.66 -7.64
CA ARG A 65 1.10 -18.05 -7.96
C ARG A 65 0.02 -19.05 -7.61
N ARG A 66 -0.67 -18.83 -6.49
CA ARG A 66 -1.69 -19.75 -5.97
C ARG A 66 -3.02 -19.60 -6.71
N PHE A 67 -3.43 -18.37 -7.01
CA PHE A 67 -4.79 -18.07 -7.48
C PHE A 67 -4.88 -17.59 -8.92
N LEU A 68 -3.78 -17.10 -9.52
CA LEU A 68 -3.81 -16.54 -10.88
C LEU A 68 -3.07 -17.43 -11.89
N ALA A 69 -1.75 -17.58 -11.75
CA ALA A 69 -0.93 -18.35 -12.69
C ALA A 69 0.40 -18.79 -12.06
N PRO A 70 0.95 -19.97 -12.43
CA PRO A 70 2.18 -20.53 -11.84
C PRO A 70 3.46 -19.85 -12.36
N VAL A 71 3.60 -18.55 -12.09
CA VAL A 71 4.73 -17.72 -12.53
C VAL A 71 5.91 -17.80 -11.55
N PRO A 72 7.17 -17.76 -12.00
CA PRO A 72 8.32 -17.67 -11.10
C PRO A 72 8.27 -16.44 -10.18
N ARG A 73 8.45 -16.63 -8.87
CA ARG A 73 8.45 -15.53 -7.86
C ARG A 73 9.40 -14.38 -8.24
N ARG A 74 10.56 -14.71 -8.81
CA ARG A 74 11.58 -13.73 -9.22
C ARG A 74 11.07 -12.71 -10.25
N GLN A 75 10.15 -13.12 -11.14
CA GLN A 75 9.56 -12.22 -12.14
C GLN A 75 8.55 -11.27 -11.49
N ILE A 76 7.71 -11.77 -10.59
CA ILE A 76 6.76 -10.95 -9.82
C ILE A 76 7.50 -9.94 -8.95
N ILE A 77 8.60 -10.35 -8.30
CA ILE A 77 9.46 -9.46 -7.52
C ILE A 77 10.06 -8.36 -8.42
N ALA A 78 10.51 -8.70 -9.63
CA ALA A 78 11.05 -7.71 -10.56
C ALA A 78 9.99 -6.70 -11.01
N VAL A 79 8.77 -7.15 -11.28
CA VAL A 79 7.63 -6.27 -11.61
C VAL A 79 7.30 -5.35 -10.43
N LYS A 80 7.21 -5.88 -9.22
CA LYS A 80 6.92 -5.08 -8.02
C LYS A 80 8.04 -4.09 -7.71
N GLY A 81 9.30 -4.52 -7.84
CA GLY A 81 10.47 -3.67 -7.68
C GLY A 81 10.46 -2.52 -8.69
N GLY A 82 10.21 -2.79 -9.98
CA GLY A 82 10.07 -1.74 -10.99
C GLY A 82 8.92 -0.77 -10.69
N ALA A 83 7.80 -1.28 -10.16
CA ALA A 83 6.68 -0.44 -9.74
C ALA A 83 7.01 0.49 -8.55
N GLU A 84 8.06 0.23 -7.77
CA GLU A 84 8.50 1.16 -6.72
C GLU A 84 8.94 2.52 -7.27
N LEU A 85 9.46 2.61 -8.51
CA LEU A 85 9.71 3.91 -9.16
C LEU A 85 8.45 4.74 -9.30
N ALA A 86 7.37 4.11 -9.75
CA ALA A 86 6.07 4.77 -9.84
C ALA A 86 5.52 5.14 -8.45
N ARG A 87 5.90 4.40 -7.39
CA ARG A 87 5.50 4.68 -6.01
C ARG A 87 6.12 5.97 -5.47
N ALA A 88 7.31 6.34 -5.96
CA ALA A 88 7.93 7.63 -5.68
C ALA A 88 7.07 8.82 -6.15
N VAL A 89 6.25 8.62 -7.19
CA VAL A 89 5.30 9.63 -7.67
C VAL A 89 3.98 9.52 -6.91
N ASN A 90 3.39 8.32 -6.89
CA ASN A 90 2.09 8.08 -6.30
C ASN A 90 1.82 6.57 -6.10
N ASN A 91 1.21 6.20 -4.97
CA ASN A 91 0.87 4.81 -4.65
C ASN A 91 -0.06 4.17 -5.70
N SER A 92 -1.11 4.87 -6.14
CA SER A 92 -2.07 4.36 -7.13
C SER A 92 -1.42 4.13 -8.50
N ILE A 93 -0.50 5.00 -8.94
CA ILE A 93 0.26 4.80 -10.18
C ILE A 93 1.15 3.56 -10.05
N SER A 94 1.78 3.36 -8.89
CA SER A 94 2.56 2.15 -8.63
C SER A 94 1.73 0.88 -8.67
N ASP A 95 0.55 0.88 -8.04
CA ASP A 95 -0.32 -0.28 -8.04
C ASP A 95 -0.83 -0.58 -9.45
N ALA A 96 -1.17 0.46 -10.23
CA ALA A 96 -1.52 0.31 -11.64
C ALA A 96 -0.35 -0.26 -12.46
N ALA A 97 0.88 0.24 -12.27
CA ALA A 97 2.08 -0.28 -12.93
C ALA A 97 2.33 -1.75 -12.58
N PHE A 98 2.12 -2.12 -11.31
CA PHE A 98 2.21 -3.51 -10.85
C PHE A 98 1.13 -4.38 -11.51
N PHE A 99 -0.14 -3.96 -11.51
CA PHE A 99 -1.23 -4.71 -12.14
C PHE A 99 -0.98 -4.92 -13.63
N LEU A 100 -0.54 -3.88 -14.36
CA LEU A 100 -0.19 -3.99 -15.77
C LEU A 100 0.97 -4.96 -16.01
N GLY A 101 2.00 -4.92 -15.17
CA GLY A 101 3.12 -5.84 -15.28
C GLY A 101 2.73 -7.30 -15.00
N ILE A 102 1.89 -7.55 -13.99
CA ILE A 102 1.36 -8.90 -13.72
C ILE A 102 0.40 -9.37 -14.82
N TRP A 103 -0.41 -8.46 -15.35
CA TRP A 103 -1.31 -8.74 -16.46
C TRP A 103 -0.55 -9.26 -17.69
N GLN A 104 0.51 -8.56 -18.08
CA GLN A 104 1.37 -8.98 -19.18
C GLN A 104 2.10 -10.30 -18.90
N LEU A 105 2.53 -10.50 -17.64
CA LEU A 105 3.28 -11.69 -17.24
C LEU A 105 2.41 -12.95 -17.18
N CYS A 106 1.19 -12.84 -16.66
CA CYS A 106 0.27 -13.96 -16.50
C CYS A 106 -0.61 -14.22 -17.72
N ARG A 107 -0.73 -13.25 -18.64
CA ARG A 107 -1.67 -13.27 -19.79
C ARG A 107 -3.11 -13.60 -19.37
N ALA A 108 -3.49 -13.17 -18.16
CA ALA A 108 -4.82 -13.37 -17.59
C ALA A 108 -5.72 -12.17 -17.86
N PRO A 109 -7.05 -12.26 -17.70
CA PRO A 109 -7.91 -11.08 -17.75
C PRO A 109 -7.50 -10.04 -16.68
N LEU A 110 -7.52 -8.75 -17.02
CA LEU A 110 -7.08 -7.68 -16.11
C LEU A 110 -7.89 -7.67 -14.81
N GLN A 111 -9.20 -7.91 -14.87
CA GLN A 111 -10.03 -8.00 -13.66
C GLN A 111 -9.54 -9.10 -12.70
N SER A 112 -9.04 -10.22 -13.23
CA SER A 112 -8.54 -11.35 -12.45
C SER A 112 -7.23 -10.99 -11.76
N VAL A 113 -6.36 -10.28 -12.48
CA VAL A 113 -5.10 -9.75 -11.96
C VAL A 113 -5.39 -8.81 -10.80
N VAL A 114 -6.24 -7.81 -11.00
CA VAL A 114 -6.61 -6.84 -9.97
C VAL A 114 -7.20 -7.57 -8.76
N ALA A 115 -8.19 -8.44 -8.95
CA ALA A 115 -8.82 -9.14 -7.83
C ALA A 115 -7.81 -9.94 -6.98
N VAL A 116 -6.94 -10.76 -7.61
CA VAL A 116 -5.95 -11.58 -6.89
C VAL A 116 -4.87 -10.73 -6.23
N THR A 117 -4.37 -9.70 -6.92
CA THR A 117 -3.31 -8.84 -6.40
C THR A 117 -3.80 -7.87 -5.31
N THR A 118 -5.12 -7.64 -5.23
CA THR A 118 -5.79 -6.88 -4.16
C THR A 118 -6.10 -7.73 -2.92
N LEU A 119 -6.18 -9.07 -3.01
CA LEU A 119 -6.45 -9.94 -1.84
C LEU A 119 -5.53 -9.68 -0.62
N PRO A 120 -4.20 -9.47 -0.78
CA PRO A 120 -3.33 -9.08 0.31
C PRO A 120 -3.77 -7.80 1.05
N PHE A 121 -4.27 -6.80 0.31
CA PHE A 121 -4.77 -5.57 0.90
C PHE A 121 -6.02 -5.82 1.74
N VAL A 122 -6.93 -6.68 1.27
CA VAL A 122 -8.13 -7.07 2.04
C VAL A 122 -7.73 -7.82 3.31
N ALA A 123 -6.81 -8.77 3.22
CA ALA A 123 -6.33 -9.52 4.37
C ALA A 123 -5.63 -8.61 5.40
N HIS A 124 -4.75 -7.71 4.93
CA HIS A 124 -4.09 -6.74 5.80
C HIS A 124 -5.09 -5.76 6.43
N PHE A 125 -6.04 -5.24 5.66
CA PHE A 125 -7.11 -4.38 6.15
C PHE A 125 -7.90 -5.03 7.29
N LEU A 126 -8.28 -6.30 7.15
CA LEU A 126 -9.00 -7.03 8.21
C LEU A 126 -8.16 -7.18 9.47
N VAL A 127 -6.86 -7.46 9.34
CA VAL A 127 -5.94 -7.53 10.48
C VAL A 127 -5.83 -6.18 11.19
N LEU A 128 -5.64 -5.09 10.45
CA LEU A 128 -5.58 -3.74 11.03
C LEU A 128 -6.88 -3.33 11.70
N LEU A 129 -8.03 -3.74 11.13
CA LEU A 129 -9.33 -3.47 11.72
C LEU A 129 -9.53 -4.24 13.03
N MET A 130 -9.11 -5.51 13.09
CA MET A 130 -9.10 -6.29 14.33
C MET A 130 -8.14 -5.67 15.37
N GLN A 131 -6.93 -5.31 14.96
CA GLN A 131 -5.97 -4.59 15.80
C GLN A 131 -6.57 -3.31 16.37
N GLY A 132 -7.14 -2.44 15.53
CA GLY A 132 -7.78 -1.21 15.96
C GLY A 132 -8.92 -1.46 16.94
N THR A 133 -9.72 -2.52 16.73
CA THR A 133 -10.80 -2.91 17.63
C THR A 133 -10.30 -3.29 19.01
N VAL A 134 -9.26 -4.14 19.07
CA VAL A 134 -8.60 -4.51 20.34
C VAL A 134 -8.00 -3.27 21.00
N ALA A 135 -7.40 -2.40 20.21
CA ALA A 135 -6.74 -1.20 20.70
C ALA A 135 -7.72 -0.23 21.40
N LEU A 136 -8.98 -0.12 20.95
CA LEU A 136 -9.98 0.73 21.58
C LEU A 136 -10.21 0.41 23.07
N ALA A 137 -9.92 -0.82 23.50
CA ALA A 137 -10.03 -1.23 24.90
C ALA A 137 -8.84 -0.80 25.77
N ILE A 138 -7.65 -0.59 25.19
CA ILE A 138 -6.38 -0.41 25.91
C ILE A 138 -5.68 0.93 25.64
N VAL A 139 -6.19 1.73 24.68
CA VAL A 139 -5.53 2.94 24.22
C VAL A 139 -5.56 4.06 25.30
N PRO A 140 -4.44 4.76 25.54
CA PRO A 140 -4.36 5.85 26.50
C PRO A 140 -5.06 7.11 25.96
N ARG A 141 -6.37 7.22 26.19
CA ARG A 141 -7.26 8.23 25.60
C ARG A 141 -6.83 9.69 25.83
N ALA A 142 -6.05 9.96 26.87
CA ALA A 142 -5.58 11.31 27.19
C ALA A 142 -4.48 11.81 26.24
N ASN A 143 -3.71 10.91 25.63
CA ASN A 143 -2.50 11.26 24.87
C ASN A 143 -2.67 11.05 23.36
N VAL A 144 -3.83 10.53 22.93
CA VAL A 144 -4.12 10.26 21.53
C VAL A 144 -5.48 10.82 21.11
N GLN A 145 -5.65 11.03 19.81
CA GLN A 145 -6.94 11.42 19.25
C GLN A 145 -7.93 10.24 19.20
N PHE A 146 -8.51 9.88 20.34
CA PHE A 146 -9.40 8.71 20.48
C PHE A 146 -10.59 8.73 19.52
N SER A 147 -11.18 9.91 19.28
CA SER A 147 -12.31 10.07 18.35
C SER A 147 -11.95 9.71 16.91
N LEU A 148 -10.73 10.04 16.47
CA LEU A 148 -10.24 9.67 15.15
C LEU A 148 -10.07 8.15 15.05
N ILE A 149 -9.44 7.53 16.04
CA ILE A 149 -9.24 6.07 16.09
C ILE A 149 -10.58 5.34 16.04
N SER A 150 -11.52 5.70 16.92
CA SER A 150 -12.84 5.05 16.98
C SER A 150 -13.66 5.27 15.72
N SER A 151 -13.59 6.46 15.11
CA SER A 151 -14.28 6.75 13.85
C SER A 151 -13.73 5.93 12.70
N VAL A 152 -12.40 5.80 12.58
CA VAL A 152 -11.78 4.98 11.52
C VAL A 152 -12.09 3.50 11.69
N VAL A 153 -12.00 2.97 12.92
CA VAL A 153 -12.36 1.58 13.21
C VAL A 153 -13.85 1.33 12.94
N GLY A 154 -14.73 2.24 13.38
CA GLY A 154 -16.17 2.15 13.12
C GLY A 154 -16.49 2.18 11.63
N PHE A 155 -15.87 3.10 10.88
CA PHE A 155 -16.00 3.18 9.43
C PHE A 155 -15.51 1.91 8.73
N GLY A 156 -14.36 1.36 9.15
CA GLY A 156 -13.83 0.11 8.63
C GLY A 156 -14.80 -1.07 8.81
N TRP A 157 -15.40 -1.22 10.00
CA TRP A 157 -16.41 -2.24 10.24
C TRP A 157 -17.70 -1.99 9.47
N LEU A 158 -18.10 -0.73 9.28
CA LEU A 158 -19.25 -0.39 8.44
C LEU A 158 -19.03 -0.81 6.98
N LEU A 159 -17.82 -0.67 6.45
CA LEU A 159 -17.49 -1.18 5.11
C LEU A 159 -17.59 -2.70 5.04
N VAL A 160 -17.07 -3.42 6.04
CA VAL A 160 -17.19 -4.88 6.12
C VAL A 160 -18.65 -5.31 6.23
N ALA A 161 -19.43 -4.69 7.11
CA ALA A 161 -20.85 -4.98 7.29
C ALA A 161 -21.63 -4.72 5.99
N SER A 162 -21.35 -3.59 5.34
CA SER A 162 -21.96 -3.21 4.05
C SER A 162 -21.66 -4.25 2.96
N PHE A 163 -20.42 -4.75 2.89
CA PHE A 163 -20.03 -5.83 1.98
C PHE A 163 -20.77 -7.14 2.30
N VAL A 164 -20.84 -7.53 3.57
CA VAL A 164 -21.54 -8.76 4.00
C VAL A 164 -23.03 -8.68 3.68
N ILE A 165 -23.68 -7.53 3.94
CA ILE A 165 -25.09 -7.29 3.61
C ILE A 165 -25.29 -7.34 2.09
N ALA A 166 -24.48 -6.62 1.32
CA ALA A 166 -24.56 -6.63 -0.14
C ALA A 166 -24.37 -8.03 -0.73
N ARG A 167 -23.48 -8.84 -0.13
CA ARG A 167 -23.30 -10.24 -0.52
C ARG A 167 -24.52 -11.09 -0.19
N ARG A 168 -25.11 -10.96 1.01
CA ARG A 168 -26.35 -11.68 1.37
C ARG A 168 -27.54 -11.32 0.49
N LEU A 169 -27.56 -10.10 -0.04
CA LEU A 169 -28.59 -9.63 -0.98
C LEU A 169 -28.30 -10.05 -2.44
N GLY A 170 -27.23 -10.79 -2.72
CA GLY A 170 -26.80 -11.21 -4.05
C GLY A 170 -26.26 -10.09 -4.94
N ALA A 171 -26.06 -8.88 -4.40
CA ALA A 171 -25.54 -7.74 -5.17
C ALA A 171 -24.05 -7.94 -5.52
N VAL A 172 -23.28 -8.56 -4.62
CA VAL A 172 -21.86 -8.90 -4.88
C VAL A 172 -21.76 -9.97 -5.97
N ASP A 173 -22.62 -10.98 -5.97
CA ASP A 173 -22.61 -12.04 -6.98
C ASP A 173 -23.01 -11.49 -8.37
N ARG A 174 -23.97 -10.57 -8.42
CA ARG A 174 -24.28 -9.80 -9.64
C ARG A 174 -23.08 -8.96 -10.10
N LEU A 175 -22.39 -8.29 -9.17
CA LEU A 175 -21.20 -7.52 -9.52
C LEU A 175 -20.07 -8.42 -10.04
N TYR A 176 -19.88 -9.59 -9.44
CA TYR A 176 -18.87 -10.55 -9.87
C TYR A 176 -19.17 -11.07 -11.27
N SER A 177 -20.41 -11.43 -11.58
CA SER A 177 -20.78 -11.85 -12.94
C SER A 177 -20.64 -10.72 -13.96
N LEU A 178 -21.02 -9.49 -13.62
CA LEU A 178 -20.79 -8.32 -14.48
C LEU A 178 -19.30 -8.08 -14.76
N LEU A 179 -18.44 -8.27 -13.75
CA LEU A 179 -16.99 -8.15 -13.89
C LEU A 179 -16.32 -9.43 -14.42
N ARG A 180 -17.09 -10.48 -14.74
CA ARG A 180 -16.60 -11.80 -15.14
C ARG A 180 -15.58 -12.37 -14.15
N LEU A 181 -15.90 -12.23 -12.86
CA LEU A 181 -15.13 -12.70 -11.71
C LEU A 181 -15.69 -14.01 -11.13
N ASP A 182 -16.67 -14.64 -11.78
CA ASP A 182 -17.27 -15.91 -11.36
C ASP A 182 -16.22 -17.02 -11.19
N TRP A 183 -15.11 -16.93 -11.90
CA TRP A 183 -13.97 -17.84 -11.77
C TRP A 183 -13.29 -17.79 -10.38
N LEU A 184 -13.46 -16.72 -9.60
CA LEU A 184 -12.97 -16.61 -8.22
C LEU A 184 -13.86 -17.39 -7.24
N GLU A 185 -15.12 -17.62 -7.62
CA GLU A 185 -16.06 -18.34 -6.79
C GLU A 185 -15.58 -19.79 -6.59
N GLY A 186 -15.46 -20.21 -5.33
CA GLY A 186 -14.88 -21.51 -4.96
C GLY A 186 -13.36 -21.60 -5.02
N ARG A 187 -12.64 -20.68 -5.67
CA ARG A 187 -11.16 -20.66 -5.73
C ARG A 187 -10.50 -19.95 -4.55
N VAL A 188 -11.17 -18.98 -3.96
CA VAL A 188 -10.66 -18.23 -2.80
C VAL A 188 -11.64 -18.38 -1.66
N ASN A 189 -11.31 -19.26 -0.71
CA ASN A 189 -12.09 -19.39 0.52
C ASN A 189 -11.36 -18.69 1.69
N LEU A 190 -12.11 -18.32 2.73
CA LEU A 190 -11.52 -17.73 3.94
C LEU A 190 -10.40 -18.60 4.55
N PRO A 191 -10.52 -19.95 4.60
CA PRO A 191 -9.44 -20.81 5.07
C PRO A 191 -8.15 -20.69 4.24
N ASP A 192 -8.26 -20.42 2.94
CA ASP A 192 -7.09 -20.25 2.08
C ASP A 192 -6.32 -18.97 2.40
N LEU A 193 -7.00 -17.98 2.99
CA LEU A 193 -6.44 -16.69 3.42
C LEU A 193 -5.82 -16.73 4.83
N LEU A 194 -6.12 -17.75 5.65
CA LEU A 194 -5.63 -17.86 7.03
C LEU A 194 -4.10 -17.73 7.18
N PRO A 195 -3.27 -18.38 6.35
CA PRO A 195 -1.82 -18.21 6.46
C PRO A 195 -1.36 -16.77 6.24
N TYR A 196 -2.07 -16.03 5.38
CA TYR A 196 -1.76 -14.64 5.07
C TYR A 196 -2.25 -13.71 6.17
N LEU A 197 -3.38 -14.01 6.82
CA LEU A 197 -3.82 -13.29 8.02
C LEU A 197 -2.79 -13.40 9.14
N TRP A 198 -2.19 -14.59 9.35
CA TRP A 198 -1.11 -14.75 10.32
C TRP A 198 0.15 -13.99 9.96
N ILE A 199 0.56 -14.01 8.68
CA ILE A 199 1.68 -13.20 8.19
C ILE A 199 1.40 -11.72 8.45
N PHE A 200 0.20 -11.23 8.13
CA PHE A 200 -0.16 -9.83 8.35
C PHE A 200 -0.30 -9.46 9.83
N ALA A 201 -0.73 -10.38 10.69
CA ALA A 201 -0.73 -10.17 12.14
C ALA A 201 0.70 -10.00 12.67
N GLY A 202 1.62 -10.88 12.27
CA GLY A 202 3.04 -10.74 12.61
C GLY A 202 3.66 -9.46 12.01
N PHE A 203 3.25 -9.11 10.80
CA PHE A 203 3.70 -7.90 10.12
C PHE A 203 3.23 -6.62 10.83
N ALA A 204 1.97 -6.58 11.26
CA ALA A 204 1.42 -5.45 12.00
C ALA A 204 2.09 -5.30 13.39
N ALA A 205 2.41 -6.40 14.06
CA ALA A 205 3.20 -6.38 15.29
C ALA A 205 4.63 -5.86 15.05
N ALA A 206 5.27 -6.28 13.95
CA ALA A 206 6.58 -5.78 13.55
C ALA A 206 6.55 -4.29 13.23
N ASP A 207 5.49 -3.80 12.59
CA ASP A 207 5.30 -2.37 12.31
C ASP A 207 5.20 -1.55 13.61
N VAL A 208 4.42 -2.01 14.60
CA VAL A 208 4.38 -1.39 15.94
C VAL A 208 5.76 -1.31 16.57
N LEU A 209 6.54 -2.39 16.50
CA LEU A 209 7.90 -2.43 17.02
C LEU A 209 8.80 -1.43 16.29
N ILE A 210 8.83 -1.48 14.96
CA ILE A 210 9.72 -0.67 14.13
C ILE A 210 9.37 0.82 14.25
N GLN A 211 8.10 1.21 14.16
CA GLN A 211 7.67 2.59 14.35
C GLN A 211 7.97 3.08 15.78
N GLY A 212 7.84 2.21 16.78
CA GLY A 212 8.19 2.56 18.14
C GLY A 212 9.69 2.72 18.39
N LEU A 213 10.53 1.94 17.71
CA LEU A 213 11.98 2.12 17.75
C LEU A 213 12.39 3.38 16.98
N ALA A 214 11.81 3.62 15.80
CA ALA A 214 12.08 4.81 14.99
C ALA A 214 11.67 6.09 15.72
N SER A 215 10.46 6.14 16.28
CA SER A 215 9.97 7.31 17.03
C SER A 215 10.87 7.62 18.22
N ARG A 216 11.28 6.61 18.99
CA ARG A 216 12.24 6.78 20.10
C ARG A 216 13.62 7.24 19.62
N ALA A 217 14.13 6.69 18.52
CA ALA A 217 15.39 7.14 17.93
C ALA A 217 15.31 8.62 17.47
N PHE A 218 14.13 9.06 17.06
CA PHE A 218 13.86 10.46 16.72
C PHE A 218 13.62 11.37 17.94
N GLY A 219 13.53 10.81 19.16
CA GLY A 219 13.23 11.56 20.39
C GLY A 219 11.74 11.62 20.76
N ASN A 220 10.86 11.01 19.96
CA ASN A 220 9.42 10.92 20.22
C ASN A 220 9.10 9.63 20.97
N VAL A 221 8.98 9.69 22.29
CA VAL A 221 8.71 8.51 23.13
C VAL A 221 7.23 8.18 23.14
N ILE A 222 6.74 7.55 22.07
CA ILE A 222 5.34 7.15 21.95
C ILE A 222 5.12 5.78 22.62
N ASP A 223 4.05 5.68 23.42
CA ASP A 223 3.68 4.43 24.07
C ASP A 223 3.36 3.33 23.05
N TRP A 224 3.74 2.10 23.36
CA TRP A 224 3.48 0.95 22.49
C TRP A 224 1.98 0.72 22.26
N THR A 225 1.15 0.98 23.27
CA THR A 225 -0.32 0.87 23.16
C THR A 225 -0.90 1.96 22.27
N ALA A 226 -0.34 3.18 22.31
CA ALA A 226 -0.72 4.26 21.41
C ALA A 226 -0.33 3.93 19.97
N LEU A 227 0.88 3.41 19.72
CA LEU A 227 1.30 2.96 18.39
C LEU A 227 0.44 1.81 17.86
N PHE A 228 0.13 0.83 18.72
CA PHE A 228 -0.77 -0.28 18.40
C PHE A 228 -2.17 0.22 17.98
N ALA A 229 -2.68 1.27 18.64
CA ALA A 229 -3.96 1.88 18.27
C ALA A 229 -3.88 2.78 17.03
N GLY A 230 -2.75 3.48 16.86
CA GLY A 230 -2.59 4.52 15.87
C GLY A 230 -2.21 4.00 14.49
N ILE A 231 -1.43 2.93 14.40
CA ILE A 231 -0.99 2.36 13.12
C ILE A 231 -2.16 2.06 12.18
N PRO A 232 -3.25 1.38 12.59
CA PRO A 232 -4.40 1.18 11.72
C PRO A 232 -4.92 2.48 11.10
N VAL A 233 -5.00 3.58 11.87
CA VAL A 233 -5.44 4.89 11.38
C VAL A 233 -4.50 5.44 10.31
N VAL A 234 -3.19 5.31 10.52
CA VAL A 234 -2.18 5.74 9.55
C VAL A 234 -2.34 4.98 8.22
N TYR A 235 -2.55 3.66 8.25
CA TYR A 235 -2.78 2.89 7.02
C TYR A 235 -4.10 3.21 6.33
N PHE A 236 -5.18 3.37 7.10
CA PHE A 236 -6.47 3.73 6.53
C PHE A 236 -6.42 5.09 5.83
N THR A 237 -5.70 6.05 6.39
CA THR A 237 -5.56 7.38 5.81
C THR A 237 -4.63 7.40 4.61
N MET A 238 -3.67 6.47 4.51
CA MET A 238 -2.88 6.26 3.28
C MET A 238 -3.72 5.78 2.08
N LEU A 239 -4.96 5.30 2.30
CA LEU A 239 -5.89 5.02 1.20
C LEU A 239 -6.45 6.30 0.56
N LEU A 240 -6.31 7.45 1.23
CA LEU A 240 -6.71 8.73 0.67
C LEU A 240 -5.69 9.16 -0.39
N PRO A 241 -6.15 9.70 -1.53
CA PRO A 241 -5.25 10.21 -2.57
C PRO A 241 -4.27 11.26 -2.00
N SER A 242 -2.98 11.01 -2.18
CA SER A 242 -1.91 11.94 -1.83
C SER A 242 -0.81 11.92 -2.90
N PHE A 243 -0.13 13.05 -3.07
CA PHE A 243 1.00 13.19 -3.99
C PHE A 243 2.30 12.89 -3.26
N GLY A 244 3.09 11.95 -3.78
CA GLY A 244 4.36 11.52 -3.16
C GLY A 244 4.22 10.96 -1.73
N ASN A 245 3.00 10.63 -1.29
CA ASN A 245 2.65 10.26 0.09
C ASN A 245 2.91 11.34 1.15
N PHE A 246 3.12 12.59 0.73
CA PHE A 246 3.27 13.74 1.62
C PHE A 246 1.91 14.39 1.93
N GLY A 247 1.86 15.07 3.07
CA GLY A 247 0.73 15.82 3.58
C GLY A 247 -0.14 14.99 4.52
N THR A 248 -0.84 13.99 3.98
CA THR A 248 -1.84 13.22 4.75
C THR A 248 -1.21 12.45 5.91
N ARG A 249 -0.07 11.80 5.69
CA ARG A 249 0.59 11.00 6.73
C ARG A 249 1.09 11.88 7.86
N GLU A 250 1.69 13.01 7.51
CA GLU A 250 2.22 14.02 8.43
C GLU A 250 1.12 14.56 9.34
N ILE A 251 0.00 15.01 8.76
CA ILE A 251 -1.16 15.51 9.51
C ILE A 251 -1.70 14.43 10.44
N VAL A 252 -1.88 13.21 9.93
CA VAL A 252 -2.49 12.13 10.71
C VAL A 252 -1.57 11.72 11.84
N TRP A 253 -0.26 11.60 11.59
CA TRP A 253 0.72 11.24 12.62
C TRP A 253 0.77 12.29 13.74
N ALA A 254 0.92 13.57 13.39
CA ALA A 254 0.99 14.65 14.36
C ALA A 254 -0.30 14.77 15.19
N ASN A 255 -1.47 14.73 14.56
CA ASN A 255 -2.76 14.79 15.27
C ASN A 255 -2.99 13.57 16.17
N LEU A 256 -2.64 12.38 15.70
CA LEU A 256 -2.88 11.14 16.43
C LEU A 256 -2.05 11.06 17.71
N PHE A 257 -0.80 11.55 17.67
CA PHE A 257 0.17 11.45 18.76
C PHE A 257 0.51 12.79 19.42
N HIS A 258 -0.35 13.81 19.28
CA HIS A 258 -0.14 15.16 19.80
C HIS A 258 0.23 15.24 21.29
N GLY A 259 -0.15 14.24 22.10
CA GLY A 259 0.19 14.19 23.53
C GLY A 259 1.59 13.63 23.85
N TYR A 260 2.37 13.20 22.86
CA TYR A 260 3.64 12.49 23.08
C TYR A 260 4.91 13.29 22.78
N ALA A 261 4.82 14.34 21.97
CA ALA A 261 5.96 15.21 21.64
C ALA A 261 5.44 16.56 21.12
N ASP A 262 6.36 17.52 20.98
CA ASP A 262 6.03 18.77 20.31
C ASP A 262 5.62 18.54 18.85
N GLU A 263 4.67 19.34 18.37
CA GLU A 263 4.05 19.17 17.06
C GLU A 263 5.09 19.23 15.93
N ALA A 264 6.08 20.11 16.05
CA ALA A 264 7.19 20.21 15.10
C ALA A 264 8.01 18.91 15.01
N SER A 265 8.32 18.28 16.15
CA SER A 265 9.01 16.99 16.19
C SER A 265 8.20 15.84 15.59
N LEU A 266 6.88 15.82 15.80
CA LEU A 266 6.00 14.82 15.19
C LEU A 266 5.91 14.99 13.67
N TYR A 267 5.83 16.24 13.18
CA TYR A 267 5.90 16.53 11.75
C TYR A 267 7.26 16.19 11.15
N ALA A 268 8.35 16.57 11.82
CA ALA A 268 9.71 16.27 11.37
C ALA A 268 9.94 14.76 11.23
N PHE A 269 9.50 13.97 12.22
CA PHE A 269 9.55 12.51 12.16
C PHE A 269 8.83 11.95 10.92
N ALA A 270 7.59 12.38 10.69
CA ALA A 270 6.77 11.89 9.58
C ALA A 270 7.36 12.31 8.22
N LEU A 271 7.83 13.55 8.13
CA LEU A 271 8.49 14.11 6.95
C LEU A 271 9.76 13.33 6.60
N TRP A 272 10.66 13.15 7.55
CA TRP A 272 11.90 12.41 7.33
C TRP A 272 11.64 10.94 6.99
N THR A 273 10.63 10.31 7.60
CA THR A 273 10.21 8.96 7.24
C THR A 273 9.81 8.90 5.77
N ASN A 274 9.00 9.86 5.30
CA ASN A 274 8.56 9.93 3.91
C ASN A 274 9.71 10.26 2.94
N VAL A 275 10.65 11.13 3.32
CA VAL A 275 11.86 11.41 2.52
C VAL A 275 12.73 10.16 2.35
N ILE A 276 12.97 9.41 3.43
CA ILE A 276 13.73 8.16 3.37
C ILE A 276 12.99 7.13 2.53
N PHE A 277 11.66 6.99 2.71
CA PHE A 277 10.85 6.09 1.91
C PHE A 277 10.90 6.46 0.43
N LEU A 278 10.81 7.74 0.08
CA LEU A 278 10.94 8.25 -1.29
C LEU A 278 12.30 7.88 -1.89
N ALA A 279 13.40 8.14 -1.17
CA ALA A 279 14.74 7.77 -1.61
C ALA A 279 14.84 6.25 -1.83
N MET A 280 14.30 5.46 -0.92
CA MET A 280 14.29 4.00 -1.02
C MET A 280 13.39 3.48 -2.16
N HIS A 281 12.26 4.14 -2.45
CA HIS A 281 11.43 3.82 -3.61
C HIS A 281 12.22 3.98 -4.91
N VAL A 282 12.97 5.08 -5.04
CA VAL A 282 13.84 5.33 -6.18
C VAL A 282 14.96 4.29 -6.24
N LEU A 283 15.66 4.02 -5.13
CA LEU A 283 16.76 3.06 -5.08
C LEU A 283 16.31 1.64 -5.45
N ILE A 284 15.26 1.12 -4.80
CA ILE A 284 14.70 -0.19 -5.11
C ILE A 284 14.23 -0.21 -6.56
N GLY A 285 13.52 0.82 -6.99
CA GLY A 285 13.03 0.97 -8.34
C GLY A 285 14.13 0.87 -9.41
N VAL A 286 15.23 1.62 -9.24
CA VAL A 286 16.39 1.62 -10.14
C VAL A 286 17.07 0.24 -10.17
N LEU A 287 17.22 -0.41 -9.00
CA LEU A 287 17.82 -1.74 -8.92
C LEU A 287 17.07 -2.79 -9.75
N PHE A 288 15.73 -2.68 -9.81
CA PHE A 288 14.90 -3.61 -10.58
C PHE A 288 14.56 -3.11 -11.99
N LEU A 289 14.89 -1.86 -12.35
CA LEU A 289 14.50 -1.23 -13.61
C LEU A 289 15.02 -2.01 -14.84
N LYS A 290 16.30 -2.37 -14.87
CA LYS A 290 16.89 -3.14 -16.00
C LYS A 290 16.15 -4.46 -16.23
N ARG A 291 15.78 -5.14 -15.15
CA ARG A 291 15.10 -6.44 -15.22
C ARG A 291 13.64 -6.30 -15.60
N ALA A 292 12.96 -5.26 -15.10
CA ALA A 292 11.59 -4.93 -15.48
C ALA A 292 11.51 -4.57 -16.99
N ILE A 293 12.47 -3.78 -17.49
CA ILE A 293 12.57 -3.44 -18.92
C ILE A 293 12.87 -4.68 -19.76
N SER A 294 13.82 -5.53 -19.35
CA SER A 294 14.10 -6.80 -20.06
C SER A 294 12.87 -7.68 -20.15
N LEU A 295 12.13 -7.86 -19.05
CA LEU A 295 10.89 -8.63 -19.02
C LEU A 295 9.84 -8.06 -20.00
N LEU A 296 9.70 -6.72 -20.04
CA LEU A 296 8.83 -6.03 -20.99
C LEU A 296 9.24 -6.26 -22.46
N LEU A 297 10.53 -6.17 -22.74
CA LEU A 297 11.07 -6.36 -24.09
C LEU A 297 10.95 -7.82 -24.55
N ASP A 298 11.25 -8.78 -23.68
CA ASP A 298 11.13 -10.21 -23.96
C ASP A 298 9.65 -10.57 -24.22
N LEU A 299 8.73 -10.04 -23.42
CA LEU A 299 7.28 -10.23 -23.64
C LEU A 299 6.79 -9.62 -24.95
N ARG A 300 7.29 -8.44 -25.35
CA ARG A 300 6.98 -7.83 -26.65
C ARG A 300 7.49 -8.69 -27.81
N ARG A 301 8.72 -9.20 -27.72
CA ARG A 301 9.26 -10.10 -28.75
C ARG A 301 8.44 -11.39 -28.87
N THR A 302 8.06 -12.01 -27.75
CA THR A 302 7.19 -13.19 -27.79
C THR A 302 5.79 -12.86 -28.31
N HIS A 303 5.29 -11.64 -28.11
CA HIS A 303 4.03 -11.18 -28.70
C HIS A 303 4.15 -11.05 -30.22
N ASP A 304 5.19 -10.38 -30.70
CA ASP A 304 5.46 -10.22 -32.13
C ASP A 304 5.66 -11.59 -32.81
N GLU A 305 6.33 -12.54 -32.14
CA GLU A 305 6.48 -13.92 -32.62
C GLU A 305 5.15 -14.68 -32.64
N VAL A 306 4.34 -14.64 -31.59
CA VAL A 306 3.04 -15.34 -31.56
C VAL A 306 2.04 -14.74 -32.55
N ASP A 307 2.05 -13.42 -32.73
CA ASP A 307 1.25 -12.74 -33.75
C ASP A 307 1.76 -13.04 -35.17
N SER A 308 3.07 -13.22 -35.35
CA SER A 308 3.64 -13.65 -36.63
C SER A 308 3.26 -15.09 -36.99
N VAL A 309 3.09 -15.96 -35.99
CA VAL A 309 2.63 -17.35 -36.16
C VAL A 309 1.11 -17.42 -36.35
N ARG A 310 0.35 -16.46 -35.78
CA ARG A 310 -1.10 -16.33 -35.99
C ARG A 310 -1.48 -15.63 -37.28
N LYS A 311 -0.56 -14.92 -37.95
CA LYS A 311 -0.76 -14.56 -39.35
C LYS A 311 -0.75 -15.86 -40.16
N PRO A 312 -1.84 -16.23 -40.83
CA PRO A 312 -1.84 -17.43 -41.64
C PRO A 312 -0.74 -17.29 -42.70
N ILE A 313 0.25 -18.17 -42.66
CA ILE A 313 1.25 -18.34 -43.73
C ILE A 313 0.58 -18.82 -45.03
N LEU A 314 -0.68 -19.23 -44.95
CA LEU A 314 -1.55 -19.45 -46.09
C LEU A 314 -2.22 -18.12 -46.46
N ARG A 315 -1.59 -17.38 -47.36
CA ARG A 315 -2.39 -16.73 -48.42
C ARG A 315 -3.16 -17.87 -49.09
N ASP A 316 -4.48 -17.76 -49.08
CA ASP A 316 -5.35 -18.65 -49.83
C ASP A 316 -4.85 -18.64 -51.29
N ALA A 317 -4.61 -19.82 -51.86
CA ALA A 317 -4.24 -19.95 -53.27
C ALA A 317 -5.42 -19.63 -54.22
N LEU A 318 -6.50 -19.04 -53.68
CA LEU A 318 -7.77 -18.75 -54.32
C LEU A 318 -8.26 -17.31 -54.05
N ASP A 319 -7.44 -16.42 -53.49
CA ASP A 319 -7.73 -14.98 -53.54
C ASP A 319 -7.38 -14.47 -54.95
N PRO A 320 -8.36 -13.98 -55.76
CA PRO A 320 -8.11 -13.42 -57.08
C PRO A 320 -7.34 -12.09 -57.07
#